data_AF-A0A3D2SE74-F1
#
_entry.id   AF-A0A3D2SE74-F1
#
_cell.length_a   1.000
_cell.length_b   1.000
_cell.length_c   1.000
_cell.angle_alpha   90.00
_cell.angle_beta   90.00
_cell.angle_gamma   90.00
#
_symmetry.space_group_name_H-M   'P 1'
#
loop_
_entity.id
_entity.type
_entity.pdbx_description
1 polymer ?
#
loop_
_entity_poly.entity_id
_entity_poly.type
_entity_poly.pdbx_seq_one_letter_code
_entity_poly.pdbx_strand_id
1 'polypeptide(L)'
;LYKWEVDFTKEDFVIGLEEKGPFDLIYFDAFAPEKQPEMWNDQLFKLLYVNMNKGGVLTTYCAKGMVRRMLQSVGFIVERLPGPPGGKREILRATKF
;
A
#
# COMPACT_ATOMS: atom_id res chain seq x y z
N LEU A 1 2.52 8.59 18.08
CA LEU A 1 2.59 7.76 16.84
C LEU A 1 3.71 8.33 15.99
N TYR A 2 4.68 7.51 15.62
CA TYR A 2 5.76 7.90 14.71
C TYR A 2 5.22 7.90 13.27
N LYS A 3 5.51 8.96 12.50
CA LYS A 3 5.05 9.11 11.11
C LYS A 3 6.26 9.44 10.24
N TRP A 4 6.36 8.75 9.10
CA TRP A 4 7.31 9.06 8.04
C TRP A 4 6.51 9.31 6.76
N GLU A 5 6.74 10.46 6.13
CA GLU A 5 6.14 10.85 4.85
C GLU A 5 7.23 10.84 3.79
N VAL A 6 6.98 10.15 2.69
CA VAL A 6 7.96 9.96 1.61
C VAL A 6 7.25 9.80 0.27
N ASP A 7 7.90 10.29 -0.78
CA ASP A 7 7.50 10.03 -2.15
C ASP A 7 8.21 8.75 -2.63
N PHE A 8 7.43 7.73 -2.94
CA PHE A 8 7.90 6.42 -3.39
C PHE A 8 8.71 6.44 -4.69
N THR A 9 8.68 7.55 -5.43
CA THR A 9 9.44 7.73 -6.68
C THR A 9 10.87 8.24 -6.46
N LYS A 10 11.23 8.60 -5.22
CA LYS A 10 12.57 9.11 -4.90
C LYS A 10 13.56 7.97 -4.67
N GLU A 11 14.81 8.18 -5.09
CA GLU A 11 15.87 7.16 -4.97
C GLU A 11 16.17 6.78 -3.52
N ASP A 12 16.06 7.73 -2.60
CA ASP A 12 16.29 7.55 -1.18
C ASP A 12 15.14 6.81 -0.46
N PHE A 13 14.00 6.58 -1.12
CA PHE A 13 12.87 5.85 -0.56
C PHE A 13 13.28 4.46 -0.06
N VAL A 14 14.06 3.73 -0.86
CA VAL A 14 14.46 2.35 -0.53
C VAL A 14 15.36 2.33 0.70
N ILE A 15 16.29 3.28 0.79
CA ILE A 15 17.19 3.45 1.95
C ILE A 15 16.34 3.77 3.19
N GLY A 16 15.39 4.70 3.07
CA GLY A 16 14.50 5.07 4.15
C GLY A 16 13.63 3.93 4.67
N LEU A 17 13.22 2.97 3.84
CA LEU A 17 12.45 1.81 4.31
C LEU A 17 13.23 0.98 5.34
N GLU A 18 14.51 0.71 5.08
CA GLU A 18 15.36 -0.09 5.97
C GLU A 18 15.67 0.64 7.28
N GLU A 19 15.89 1.96 7.23
CA GLU A 19 16.20 2.77 8.41
C GLU A 19 14.99 3.02 9.32
N LYS A 20 13.79 3.06 8.74
CA LYS A 20 12.57 3.54 9.41
C LYS A 20 11.57 2.45 9.73
N GLY A 21 11.62 1.33 9.02
CA GLY A 21 10.77 0.16 9.26
C GLY A 21 11.18 -0.64 10.50
N PRO A 22 10.43 -1.69 10.84
CA PRO A 22 9.22 -2.15 10.16
C PRO A 22 7.97 -1.32 10.48
N PHE A 23 7.04 -1.22 9.53
CA PHE A 23 5.82 -0.40 9.67
C PHE A 23 4.60 -1.21 10.09
N ASP A 24 3.80 -0.65 11.01
CA ASP A 24 2.49 -1.20 11.38
C ASP A 24 1.36 -0.74 10.45
N LEU A 25 1.53 0.42 9.82
CA LEU A 25 0.51 1.04 8.98
C LEU A 25 1.14 1.81 7.82
N ILE A 26 0.66 1.54 6.60
CA ILE A 26 1.02 2.24 5.38
C ILE A 26 -0.25 2.80 4.74
N TYR A 27 -0.26 4.12 4.52
CA TYR A 27 -1.26 4.79 3.70
C TYR A 27 -0.69 4.89 2.28
N PHE A 28 -1.25 4.10 1.36
CA PHE A 28 -0.81 4.11 -0.04
C PHE A 28 -1.74 5.01 -0.86
N ASP A 29 -1.28 6.24 -1.09
CA ASP A 29 -2.04 7.31 -1.75
C ASP A 29 -1.33 7.82 -3.01
N ALA A 30 -1.31 6.96 -4.04
CA ALA A 30 -0.84 7.33 -5.38
C ALA A 30 -2.00 7.76 -6.28
N PHE A 31 -1.70 8.44 -7.39
CA PHE A 31 -2.71 8.68 -8.42
C PHE A 31 -3.22 7.35 -9.01
N ALA A 32 -4.43 7.38 -9.57
CA ALA A 32 -5.06 6.19 -10.12
C ALA A 32 -4.15 5.45 -11.13
N PRO A 33 -4.28 4.12 -11.28
CA PRO A 33 -3.40 3.33 -12.16
C PRO A 33 -3.26 3.83 -13.60
N GLU A 34 -4.29 4.48 -14.15
CA GLU A 34 -4.25 5.05 -15.50
C GLU A 34 -3.44 6.34 -15.59
N LYS A 35 -3.30 7.08 -14.48
CA LYS A 35 -2.55 8.33 -14.41
C LYS A 35 -1.10 8.12 -14.01
N GLN A 36 -0.83 7.11 -13.18
CA GLN A 36 0.49 6.86 -12.60
C GLN A 36 0.75 5.34 -12.49
N PRO A 37 0.82 4.61 -13.61
CA PRO A 37 0.91 3.15 -13.63
C PRO A 37 2.16 2.59 -12.94
N GLU A 38 3.26 3.34 -12.94
CA GLU A 38 4.53 2.96 -12.32
C GLU A 38 4.40 2.73 -10.81
N MET A 39 3.41 3.35 -10.16
CA MET A 39 3.13 3.15 -8.74
C MET A 39 2.39 1.84 -8.43
N TRP A 40 1.81 1.18 -9.43
CA TRP A 40 0.95 0.01 -9.23
C TRP A 40 1.63 -1.22 -9.80
N ASN A 41 2.73 -1.63 -9.18
CA ASN A 41 3.54 -2.75 -9.61
C ASN A 41 3.87 -3.72 -8.44
N ASP A 42 4.06 -5.00 -8.76
CA ASP A 42 4.29 -6.05 -7.77
C ASP A 42 5.61 -5.87 -7.00
N GLN A 43 6.64 -5.28 -7.61
CA GLN A 43 7.93 -5.05 -6.97
C GLN A 43 7.81 -4.06 -5.81
N LEU A 44 7.10 -2.95 -6.03
CA LEU A 44 6.84 -1.96 -4.99
C LEU A 44 5.99 -2.56 -3.86
N PHE A 45 4.89 -3.25 -4.18
CA PHE A 45 4.07 -3.86 -3.14
C PHE A 45 4.80 -4.95 -2.35
N LYS A 46 5.69 -5.72 -2.99
CA LYS A 46 6.54 -6.68 -2.31
C LYS A 46 7.54 -5.99 -1.38
N LEU A 47 8.15 -4.89 -1.82
CA LEU A 47 9.07 -4.10 -1.02
C LEU A 47 8.37 -3.52 0.23
N LEU A 48 7.15 -3.01 0.08
CA LEU A 48 6.33 -2.57 1.21
C LEU A 48 6.00 -3.75 2.14
N TYR A 49 5.55 -4.88 1.59
CA TYR A 49 5.21 -6.07 2.36
C TYR A 49 6.37 -6.55 3.25
N VAL A 50 7.59 -6.66 2.72
CA VAL A 50 8.74 -7.14 3.51
C VAL A 50 9.11 -6.18 4.64
N ASN A 51 8.91 -4.87 4.45
CA ASN A 51 9.19 -3.82 5.43
C ASN A 51 8.04 -3.54 6.42
N MET A 52 7.01 -4.37 6.45
CA MET A 52 5.92 -4.26 7.42
C MET A 52 6.01 -5.29 8.55
N ASN A 53 5.48 -4.95 9.72
CA ASN A 53 5.31 -5.93 10.81
C ASN A 53 4.24 -6.97 10.46
N LYS A 54 4.32 -8.15 11.08
CA LYS A 54 3.19 -9.08 11.11
C LYS A 54 1.99 -8.41 11.78
N GLY A 55 0.82 -8.52 11.18
CA GLY A 55 -0.38 -7.78 11.55
C GLY A 55 -0.44 -6.36 10.97
N GLY A 56 0.60 -5.89 10.30
CA GLY A 56 0.65 -4.56 9.70
C GLY A 56 -0.37 -4.39 8.57
N VAL A 57 -0.86 -3.16 8.39
CA VAL A 57 -1.94 -2.83 7.46
C VAL A 57 -1.46 -1.86 6.38
N LEU A 58 -1.74 -2.17 5.12
CA LEU A 58 -1.68 -1.22 4.01
C LEU A 58 -3.11 -0.89 3.59
N THR A 59 -3.43 0.40 3.48
CA THR A 59 -4.74 0.87 3.01
C THR A 59 -4.61 1.80 1.82
N THR A 60 -5.54 1.70 0.88
CA THR A 60 -5.60 2.58 -0.29
C THR A 60 -7.03 2.82 -0.72
N TYR A 61 -7.31 4.02 -1.25
CA TYR A 61 -8.61 4.33 -1.84
C TYR A 61 -8.89 3.51 -3.11
N CYS A 62 -7.85 2.95 -3.75
CA CYS A 62 -7.98 2.28 -5.04
C CYS A 62 -8.53 0.85 -4.89
N ALA A 63 -9.83 0.67 -5.15
CA ALA A 63 -10.52 -0.63 -5.10
C ALA A 63 -10.53 -1.42 -6.43
N LYS A 64 -9.60 -1.12 -7.36
CA LYS A 64 -9.56 -1.81 -8.66
C LYS A 64 -9.19 -3.29 -8.50
N GLY A 65 -9.80 -4.14 -9.33
CA GLY A 65 -9.59 -5.58 -9.28
C GLY A 65 -8.13 -6.00 -9.53
N MET A 66 -7.40 -5.28 -10.38
CA MET A 66 -5.96 -5.53 -10.61
C MET A 66 -5.15 -5.22 -9.35
N VAL A 67 -5.34 -4.06 -8.72
CA VAL A 67 -4.65 -3.69 -7.48
C VAL A 67 -4.87 -4.72 -6.37
N ARG A 68 -6.13 -5.19 -6.19
CA ARG A 68 -6.42 -6.26 -5.24
C ARG A 68 -5.60 -7.53 -5.53
N ARG A 69 -5.53 -7.96 -6.80
CA ARG A 69 -4.77 -9.16 -7.18
C ARG A 69 -3.26 -8.99 -6.96
N MET A 70 -2.72 -7.80 -7.18
CA MET A 70 -1.30 -7.49 -6.95
C MET A 70 -0.96 -7.51 -5.45
N LEU A 71 -1.80 -6.92 -4.61
CA LEU A 71 -1.63 -7.01 -3.15
C LEU A 71 -1.70 -8.47 -2.66
N GLN A 72 -2.63 -9.25 -3.21
CA GLN A 72 -2.73 -10.68 -2.90
C GLN A 72 -1.50 -11.48 -3.40
N SER A 73 -0.96 -11.17 -4.59
CA SER A 73 0.18 -11.91 -5.17
C SER A 73 1.46 -11.74 -4.34
N VAL A 74 1.62 -10.61 -3.64
CA VAL A 74 2.78 -10.36 -2.76
C VAL A 74 2.61 -10.91 -1.35
N GLY A 75 1.43 -11.48 -1.02
CA GLY A 75 1.18 -12.18 0.24
C GLY A 75 0.21 -11.50 1.21
N PHE A 76 -0.37 -10.34 0.87
CA PHE A 76 -1.37 -9.73 1.74
C PHE A 76 -2.69 -10.50 1.73
N ILE A 77 -3.34 -10.54 2.90
CA ILE A 77 -4.78 -10.83 2.99
C ILE A 77 -5.53 -9.54 2.70
N VAL A 78 -6.33 -9.52 1.62
CA VAL A 78 -6.96 -8.29 1.13
C VAL A 78 -8.48 -8.39 1.21
N GLU A 79 -9.08 -7.39 1.84
CA GLU A 79 -10.53 -7.21 1.94
C GLU A 79 -10.98 -5.88 1.31
N ARG A 80 -12.25 -5.84 0.92
CA ARG A 80 -12.93 -4.63 0.48
C ARG A 80 -13.74 -4.08 1.63
N LEU A 81 -13.58 -2.80 1.92
CA LEU A 81 -14.37 -2.09 2.91
C LEU A 81 -15.27 -1.06 2.23
N PRO A 82 -16.43 -0.73 2.81
CA PRO A 82 -17.18 0.46 2.39
C PRO A 82 -16.26 1.67 2.43
N GLY A 83 -16.27 2.47 1.37
CA GLY A 83 -15.55 3.74 1.39
C GLY A 83 -16.31 4.81 2.17
N PRO A 84 -15.70 6.01 2.33
CA PRO A 84 -16.28 7.07 3.14
C PRO A 84 -17.59 7.61 2.56
N PRO A 85 -18.49 8.16 3.40
CA PRO A 85 -19.74 8.78 2.94
C PRO A 85 -19.48 9.86 1.88
N GLY A 86 -20.23 9.82 0.77
CA GLY A 86 -20.07 10.74 -0.36
C GLY A 86 -18.77 10.57 -1.17
N GLY A 87 -17.94 9.58 -0.84
CA GLY A 87 -16.68 9.30 -1.51
C GLY A 87 -16.71 8.06 -2.39
N LYS A 88 -15.57 7.35 -2.43
CA LYS A 88 -15.46 6.07 -3.14
C LYS A 88 -16.41 5.05 -2.53
N ARG A 89 -17.01 4.20 -3.37
CA ARG A 89 -17.91 3.12 -2.92
C ARG A 89 -17.17 2.08 -2.06
N GLU A 90 -15.95 1.75 -2.45
CA GLU A 90 -15.12 0.75 -1.79
C GLU A 90 -13.68 1.25 -1.69
N ILE A 91 -12.97 0.76 -0.67
CA ILE A 91 -11.52 0.90 -0.49
C ILE A 91 -10.91 -0.48 -0.20
N LEU A 92 -9.59 -0.60 -0.29
CA LEU A 92 -8.90 -1.85 0.07
C LEU A 92 -8.17 -1.70 1.40
N ARG A 93 -8.26 -2.76 2.21
CA ARG A 93 -7.39 -3.00 3.36
C ARG A 93 -6.63 -4.29 3.11
N ALA A 94 -5.31 -4.23 3.22
CA ALA A 94 -4.39 -5.35 3.04
C ALA A 94 -3.62 -5.58 4.34
N THR A 95 -3.70 -6.78 4.89
CA THR A 95 -3.05 -7.14 6.17
C THR A 95 -1.96 -8.17 5.94
N LYS A 96 -0.78 -7.94 6.52
CA LYS A 96 0.34 -8.90 6.54
C LYS A 96 0.12 -9.91 7.66
N PHE A 97 0.24 -11.21 7.37
CA PHE A 97 0.03 -12.29 8.34
C PHE A 97 1.28 -13.13 8.57
#